data_AF-A0A316A4D3-F1
#
_entry.id   AF-A0A316A4D3-F1
#
_cell.length_a   1.000
_cell.length_b   1.000
_cell.length_c   1.000
_cell.angle_alpha   90.00
_cell.angle_beta   90.00
_cell.angle_gamma   90.00
#
_symmetry.space_group_name_H-M   'P 1'
#
loop_
_entity.id
_entity.type
_entity.pdbx_description
1 polymer ?
#
loop_
_entity_poly.entity_id
_entity_poly.type
_entity_poly.pdbx_seq_one_letter_code
_entity_poly.pdbx_strand_id
1 'polypeptide(L)'
;MKQMINKGILKAVVLSSALAFSACQEEEAQQYDIEWPIPVITSVSPETVNIGGDITIMGEVLQHTDRVYIGNTPIAEADINIVSETEMVIKAPRKFEPAAVRLENKYERVASLDSVEVTPIYPDILVLEFPSELNAGGNFTITGENMDLVTAVKVGDETVNVDGKSMDALTVVGSNYSYLAGDEVMIECISDYTDIIGGTSELISVVMPSEFPELMPPVLVFDFEDGVNPFSDGGGGATSAINGNDLAKGMGENYMSVMHSNVESWKWLGGALANNGGAGFDLSEFGQPHLTFLANTNGNSGYVFFEIWQNETKWGLHLNPANSDYDYSVTTEGWQWISIDLNNATLENWGGDASKFDPSAPFDWIQVDYSGGNVSGNFEIHIDQVMFTNGAQGQRTTLFNFDDGNTGVFNNFGGASVSTNGGGLTKAQGDSYLSVTKAGADAWAGLGEMIANNDGAGYSFADYERVFLSFMVNTNGKTGYFDFEMLQGSEKLGMHFPGYSFGTGYEIGDDGWERVNIDLTEFVFEDWDGNGEGKAFDPAALVDQIKFTFKRGNGDADYEVHVDDIVISDSPIY
;
A
#
# COMPACT_ATOMS: atom_id res chain seq x y z
N MET A 1 -50.82 -52.08 -88.46
CA MET A 1 -51.90 -52.62 -87.59
C MET A 1 -51.21 -53.33 -86.43
N LYS A 2 -51.26 -52.76 -85.21
CA LYS A 2 -50.55 -53.15 -83.96
C LYS A 2 -49.01 -52.95 -83.91
N GLN A 3 -48.53 -52.41 -82.77
CA GLN A 3 -47.19 -51.91 -82.34
C GLN A 3 -47.26 -51.68 -80.78
N MET A 4 -46.25 -51.45 -79.91
CA MET A 4 -44.76 -51.44 -79.86
C MET A 4 -44.30 -51.60 -78.35
N ILE A 5 -43.09 -52.06 -77.97
CA ILE A 5 -41.80 -51.35 -77.64
C ILE A 5 -42.00 -50.18 -76.63
N ASN A 6 -41.28 -49.99 -75.49
CA ASN A 6 -39.83 -50.12 -75.17
C ASN A 6 -39.47 -50.56 -73.68
N LYS A 7 -38.26 -50.24 -73.17
CA LYS A 7 -37.62 -50.60 -71.87
C LYS A 7 -37.91 -49.67 -70.66
N GLY A 8 -37.66 -50.14 -69.41
CA GLY A 8 -37.35 -49.27 -68.25
C GLY A 8 -37.14 -49.91 -66.85
N ILE A 9 -35.99 -49.60 -66.21
CA ILE A 9 -35.71 -49.41 -64.74
C ILE A 9 -35.86 -50.62 -63.76
N LEU A 10 -35.11 -50.61 -62.63
CA LEU A 10 -34.97 -51.75 -61.68
C LEU A 10 -34.59 -51.35 -60.22
N LYS A 11 -35.43 -51.73 -59.23
CA LYS A 11 -35.16 -52.15 -57.80
C LYS A 11 -34.30 -51.28 -56.84
N ALA A 12 -34.46 -51.30 -55.51
CA ALA A 12 -35.40 -51.98 -54.58
C ALA A 12 -35.59 -51.14 -53.28
N VAL A 13 -36.49 -51.56 -52.38
CA VAL A 13 -36.98 -50.79 -51.19
C VAL A 13 -37.15 -51.69 -49.96
N VAL A 14 -36.89 -51.14 -48.76
CA VAL A 14 -37.50 -51.54 -47.47
C VAL A 14 -37.85 -50.25 -46.68
N LEU A 15 -38.89 -50.30 -45.84
CA LEU A 15 -39.55 -49.18 -45.12
C LEU A 15 -39.20 -49.27 -43.59
N SER A 16 -39.38 -48.29 -42.69
CA SER A 16 -40.24 -47.09 -42.65
C SER A 16 -39.74 -46.03 -41.62
N SER A 17 -40.47 -44.91 -41.50
CA SER A 17 -40.50 -43.97 -40.36
C SER A 17 -39.41 -42.88 -40.28
N ALA A 18 -39.61 -41.79 -41.03
CA ALA A 18 -38.97 -40.49 -40.82
C ALA A 18 -39.96 -39.35 -41.15
N LEU A 19 -39.76 -38.15 -40.57
CA LEU A 19 -40.68 -37.02 -40.73
C LEU A 19 -40.51 -36.30 -42.07
N ALA A 20 -41.52 -35.53 -42.46
CA ALA A 20 -41.48 -34.70 -43.67
C ALA A 20 -40.56 -33.49 -43.47
N PHE A 21 -39.44 -33.47 -44.20
CA PHE A 21 -38.69 -32.24 -44.44
C PHE A 21 -39.53 -31.28 -45.26
N SER A 22 -40.08 -30.25 -44.62
CA SER A 22 -40.55 -29.06 -45.34
C SER A 22 -39.34 -28.18 -45.58
N ALA A 23 -38.67 -28.39 -46.71
CA ALA A 23 -37.57 -27.54 -47.15
C ALA A 23 -38.12 -26.15 -47.50
N CYS A 24 -38.07 -25.23 -46.55
CA CYS A 24 -38.12 -23.81 -46.87
C CYS A 24 -36.88 -23.50 -47.71
N GLN A 25 -37.03 -22.63 -48.71
CA GLN A 25 -35.90 -22.23 -49.54
C GLN A 25 -34.94 -21.39 -48.70
N GLU A 26 -33.64 -21.67 -48.80
CA GLU A 26 -32.63 -20.70 -48.37
C GLU A 26 -32.76 -19.48 -49.30
N GLU A 27 -33.31 -18.40 -48.76
CA GLU A 27 -33.20 -17.08 -49.37
C GLU A 27 -31.75 -16.66 -49.18
N GLU A 28 -30.96 -16.62 -50.27
CA GLU A 28 -29.54 -16.26 -50.20
C GLU A 28 -29.42 -14.92 -49.50
N ALA A 29 -28.74 -14.91 -48.35
CA ALA A 29 -28.56 -13.72 -47.55
C ALA A 29 -27.84 -12.68 -48.41
N GLN A 30 -28.55 -11.61 -48.79
CA GLN A 30 -27.95 -10.52 -49.54
C GLN A 30 -26.84 -9.92 -48.70
N GLN A 31 -25.60 -10.22 -49.09
CA GLN A 31 -24.42 -9.61 -48.52
C GLN A 31 -24.44 -8.14 -48.90
N TYR A 32 -25.03 -7.31 -48.04
CA TYR A 32 -24.96 -5.86 -48.12
C TYR A 32 -23.51 -5.46 -47.91
N ASP A 33 -22.79 -5.35 -49.03
CA ASP A 33 -21.41 -4.88 -49.09
C ASP A 33 -21.42 -3.36 -48.87
N ILE A 34 -21.59 -2.96 -47.61
CA ILE A 34 -21.61 -1.57 -47.21
C ILE A 34 -20.15 -1.10 -47.15
N GLU A 35 -19.71 -0.43 -48.22
CA GLU A 35 -18.48 0.35 -48.22
C GLU A 35 -18.62 1.50 -47.20
N TRP A 36 -18.26 1.22 -45.96
CA TRP A 36 -18.21 2.22 -44.90
C TRP A 36 -17.08 3.22 -45.17
N PRO A 37 -17.32 4.54 -44.99
CA PRO A 37 -16.32 5.56 -45.24
C PRO A 37 -15.07 5.36 -44.38
N ILE A 38 -13.92 5.21 -45.04
CA ILE A 38 -12.60 5.25 -44.42
C ILE A 38 -12.03 6.65 -44.69
N PRO A 39 -11.56 7.39 -43.66
CA PRO A 39 -10.86 8.65 -43.87
C PRO A 39 -9.63 8.48 -44.78
N VAL A 40 -9.21 9.55 -45.46
CA VAL A 40 -7.97 9.58 -46.26
C VAL A 40 -7.12 10.76 -45.80
N ILE A 41 -5.86 10.52 -45.45
CA ILE A 41 -4.89 11.60 -45.17
C ILE A 41 -4.17 11.95 -46.47
N THR A 42 -4.12 13.24 -46.83
CA THR A 42 -3.41 13.73 -48.01
C THR A 42 -2.21 14.62 -47.68
N SER A 43 -2.22 15.30 -46.54
CA SER A 43 -1.03 15.94 -45.94
C SER A 43 -1.22 16.21 -44.45
N VAL A 44 -0.12 16.19 -43.70
CA VAL A 44 -0.06 16.64 -42.29
C VAL A 44 0.90 17.84 -42.24
N SER A 45 0.57 18.88 -41.47
CA SER A 45 1.44 20.07 -41.35
C SER A 45 1.19 20.84 -40.04
N PRO A 46 2.23 21.31 -39.32
CA PRO A 46 3.64 21.14 -39.63
C PRO A 46 4.15 19.73 -39.28
N GLU A 47 5.20 19.28 -39.98
CA GLU A 47 5.93 18.02 -39.71
C GLU A 47 6.79 18.11 -38.44
N THR A 48 6.95 19.30 -37.87
CA THR A 48 7.71 19.57 -36.66
C THR A 48 6.97 20.61 -35.83
N VAL A 49 6.60 20.27 -34.60
CA VAL A 49 5.58 21.01 -33.84
C VAL A 49 5.91 21.08 -32.35
N ASN A 50 5.71 22.24 -31.73
CA ASN A 50 5.79 22.36 -30.27
C ASN A 50 4.67 21.53 -29.63
N ILE A 51 4.95 20.86 -28.51
CA ILE A 51 3.92 20.17 -27.71
C ILE A 51 2.77 21.13 -27.34
N GLY A 52 1.51 20.66 -27.44
CA GLY A 52 0.30 21.48 -27.32
C GLY A 52 -0.01 22.38 -28.53
N GLY A 53 0.88 22.47 -29.52
CA GLY A 53 0.71 23.21 -30.77
C GLY A 53 -0.24 22.52 -31.75
N ASP A 54 -0.79 23.30 -32.69
CA ASP A 54 -1.78 22.82 -33.65
C ASP A 54 -1.12 22.12 -34.86
N ILE A 55 -1.69 20.98 -35.27
CA ILE A 55 -1.34 20.21 -36.46
C ILE A 55 -2.58 20.15 -37.36
N THR A 56 -2.48 20.69 -38.58
CA THR A 56 -3.52 20.55 -39.60
C THR A 56 -3.33 19.26 -40.40
N ILE A 57 -4.41 18.49 -40.50
CA ILE A 57 -4.54 17.28 -41.31
C ILE A 57 -5.49 17.60 -42.46
N MET A 58 -4.98 17.57 -43.69
CA MET A 58 -5.80 17.66 -44.91
C MET A 58 -6.12 16.27 -45.42
N GLY A 59 -7.31 16.07 -45.97
CA GLY A 59 -7.79 14.74 -46.32
C GLY A 59 -9.09 14.68 -47.08
N GLU A 60 -9.69 13.50 -47.08
CA GLU A 60 -11.05 13.25 -47.52
C GLU A 60 -11.79 12.46 -46.44
N VAL A 61 -13.10 12.73 -46.28
CA VAL A 61 -14.02 11.99 -45.41
C VAL A 61 -13.61 12.01 -43.92
N LEU A 62 -12.94 13.07 -43.48
CA LEU A 62 -12.37 13.20 -42.13
C LEU A 62 -13.44 13.24 -41.01
N GLN A 63 -14.67 13.65 -41.34
CA GLN A 63 -15.83 13.69 -40.44
C GLN A 63 -16.36 12.31 -40.02
N HIS A 64 -15.75 11.23 -40.51
CA HIS A 64 -16.01 9.85 -40.08
C HIS A 64 -14.91 9.27 -39.17
N THR A 65 -13.94 10.07 -38.76
CA THR A 65 -12.94 9.69 -37.75
C THR A 65 -13.59 9.58 -36.37
N ASP A 66 -13.22 8.54 -35.62
CA ASP A 66 -13.64 8.25 -34.23
C ASP A 66 -12.47 8.53 -33.27
N ARG A 67 -11.23 8.21 -33.70
CA ARG A 67 -10.00 8.37 -32.90
C ARG A 67 -8.83 8.83 -33.76
N VAL A 68 -7.92 9.59 -33.16
CA VAL A 68 -6.67 10.06 -33.78
C VAL A 68 -5.49 9.67 -32.90
N TYR A 69 -4.38 9.31 -33.54
CA TYR A 69 -3.12 8.95 -32.89
C TYR A 69 -1.94 9.59 -33.63
N ILE A 70 -0.83 9.81 -32.93
CA ILE A 70 0.50 9.97 -33.52
C ILE A 70 1.30 8.72 -33.15
N GLY A 71 1.59 7.87 -34.15
CA GLY A 71 2.05 6.50 -33.92
C GLY A 71 1.05 5.71 -33.06
N ASN A 72 1.46 5.38 -31.83
CA ASN A 72 0.64 4.71 -30.83
C ASN A 72 0.02 5.67 -29.79
N THR A 73 0.45 6.93 -29.70
CA THR A 73 -0.04 7.90 -28.71
C THR A 73 -1.42 8.40 -29.13
N PRO A 74 -2.50 8.16 -28.37
CA PRO A 74 -3.82 8.70 -28.68
C PRO A 74 -3.88 10.22 -28.43
N ILE A 75 -4.67 10.92 -29.24
CA ILE A 75 -5.04 12.32 -29.01
C ILE A 75 -6.33 12.36 -28.19
N ALA A 76 -6.43 13.27 -27.21
CA ALA A 76 -7.65 13.44 -26.42
C ALA A 76 -8.79 14.03 -27.28
N GLU A 77 -10.04 13.65 -27.00
CA GLU A 77 -11.20 14.11 -27.78
C GLU A 77 -11.34 15.64 -27.82
N ALA A 78 -11.03 16.31 -26.70
CA ALA A 78 -11.04 17.77 -26.59
C ALA A 78 -9.95 18.47 -27.44
N ASP A 79 -8.91 17.74 -27.84
CA ASP A 79 -7.81 18.22 -28.68
C ASP A 79 -8.04 17.93 -30.18
N ILE A 80 -9.19 17.37 -30.57
CA ILE A 80 -9.56 17.05 -31.96
C ILE A 80 -10.66 17.99 -32.47
N ASN A 81 -10.34 18.81 -33.47
CA ASN A 81 -11.27 19.75 -34.10
C ASN A 81 -11.46 19.41 -35.59
N ILE A 82 -12.58 18.74 -35.93
CA ILE A 82 -12.96 18.45 -37.32
C ILE A 82 -13.58 19.71 -37.94
N VAL A 83 -12.79 20.43 -38.74
CA VAL A 83 -13.18 21.70 -39.37
C VAL A 83 -14.12 21.48 -40.55
N SER A 84 -13.87 20.43 -41.35
CA SER A 84 -14.70 20.05 -42.50
C SER A 84 -14.50 18.58 -42.89
N GLU A 85 -15.18 18.13 -43.95
CA GLU A 85 -14.97 16.80 -44.54
C GLU A 85 -13.54 16.59 -45.07
N THR A 86 -12.77 17.68 -45.28
CA THR A 86 -11.43 17.66 -45.88
C THR A 86 -10.34 18.27 -45.00
N GLU A 87 -10.67 18.77 -43.80
CA GLU A 87 -9.75 19.47 -42.89
C GLU A 87 -10.06 19.14 -41.43
N MET A 88 -9.03 18.71 -40.70
CA MET A 88 -9.05 18.50 -39.25
C MET A 88 -7.84 19.22 -38.65
N VAL A 89 -7.99 19.78 -37.45
CA VAL A 89 -6.88 20.28 -36.64
C VAL A 89 -6.83 19.48 -35.36
N ILE A 90 -5.66 18.98 -34.99
CA ILE A 90 -5.41 18.33 -33.70
C ILE A 90 -4.36 19.10 -32.91
N LYS A 91 -4.30 18.93 -31.59
CA LYS A 91 -3.16 19.37 -30.80
C LYS A 91 -2.12 18.26 -30.66
N ALA A 92 -0.84 18.65 -30.71
CA ALA A 92 0.27 17.76 -30.41
C ALA A 92 0.23 17.35 -28.93
N PRO A 93 0.25 16.05 -28.58
CA PRO A 93 0.15 15.60 -27.20
C PRO A 93 1.42 15.95 -26.40
N ARG A 94 1.34 15.95 -25.06
CA ARG A 94 2.44 16.40 -24.19
C ARG A 94 3.73 15.58 -24.37
N LYS A 95 3.64 14.29 -24.71
CA LYS A 95 4.77 13.38 -24.96
C LYS A 95 4.42 12.41 -26.09
N PHE A 96 5.30 12.29 -27.08
CA PHE A 96 5.22 11.30 -28.15
C PHE A 96 6.58 11.13 -28.84
N GLU A 97 6.79 9.99 -29.49
CA GLU A 97 7.94 9.74 -30.36
C GLU A 97 7.64 10.20 -31.80
N PRO A 98 8.64 10.56 -32.61
CA PRO A 98 8.45 10.90 -34.03
C PRO A 98 7.74 9.78 -34.78
N ALA A 99 6.53 10.06 -35.30
CA ALA A 99 5.69 9.05 -35.95
C ALA A 99 4.62 9.66 -36.86
N ALA A 100 4.06 8.86 -37.76
CA ALA A 100 2.97 9.26 -38.64
C ALA A 100 1.63 9.46 -37.89
N VAL A 101 0.77 10.34 -38.42
CA VAL A 101 -0.61 10.49 -37.94
C VAL A 101 -1.47 9.33 -38.43
N ARG A 102 -2.21 8.73 -37.51
CA ARG A 102 -3.13 7.60 -37.75
C ARG A 102 -4.55 7.99 -37.36
N LEU A 103 -5.49 7.88 -38.29
CA LEU A 103 -6.92 8.05 -38.08
C LEU A 103 -7.60 6.68 -37.99
N GLU A 104 -8.60 6.54 -37.13
CA GLU A 104 -9.40 5.32 -36.98
C GLU A 104 -10.88 5.69 -36.94
N ASN A 105 -11.74 4.98 -37.69
CA ASN A 105 -13.18 5.16 -37.62
C ASN A 105 -13.83 4.15 -36.64
N LYS A 106 -15.10 4.38 -36.31
CA LYS A 106 -15.92 3.52 -35.42
C LYS A 106 -16.17 2.07 -35.91
N TYR A 107 -15.51 1.66 -37.00
CA TYR A 107 -15.51 0.30 -37.57
C TYR A 107 -14.08 -0.27 -37.64
N GLU A 108 -13.15 0.27 -36.84
CA GLU A 108 -11.74 -0.14 -36.74
C GLU A 108 -11.03 -0.07 -38.11
N ARG A 109 -11.49 0.80 -39.02
CA ARG A 109 -10.79 1.07 -40.29
C ARG A 109 -9.81 2.20 -40.09
N VAL A 110 -8.56 1.93 -40.45
CA VAL A 110 -7.42 2.78 -40.19
C VAL A 110 -6.95 3.48 -41.47
N ALA A 111 -6.60 4.74 -41.35
CA ALA A 111 -5.89 5.52 -42.35
C ALA A 111 -4.60 6.08 -41.74
N SER A 112 -3.53 6.14 -42.53
CA SER A 112 -2.23 6.68 -42.13
C SER A 112 -1.53 7.29 -43.34
N LEU A 113 -0.58 8.20 -43.10
CA LEU A 113 0.31 8.74 -44.11
C LEU A 113 1.76 8.44 -43.70
N ASP A 114 2.14 7.16 -43.79
CA ASP A 114 3.44 6.61 -43.32
C ASP A 114 4.69 7.25 -43.94
N SER A 115 4.53 8.15 -44.92
CA SER A 115 5.60 8.93 -45.52
C SER A 115 5.83 10.31 -44.88
N VAL A 116 5.05 10.67 -43.85
CA VAL A 116 5.13 11.95 -43.12
C VAL A 116 5.08 11.68 -41.62
N GLU A 117 6.19 11.92 -40.93
CA GLU A 117 6.30 11.79 -39.47
C GLU A 117 6.16 13.17 -38.82
N VAL A 118 5.38 13.26 -37.74
CA VAL A 118 5.31 14.46 -36.91
C VAL A 118 6.37 14.33 -35.81
N THR A 119 7.27 15.30 -35.74
CA THR A 119 8.33 15.38 -34.74
C THR A 119 8.00 16.41 -33.66
N PRO A 120 8.07 16.07 -32.36
CA PRO A 120 7.90 17.04 -31.29
C PRO A 120 9.07 18.03 -31.20
N ILE A 121 8.77 19.25 -30.79
CA ILE A 121 9.72 20.16 -30.13
C ILE A 121 9.29 20.24 -28.67
N TYR A 122 10.15 19.75 -27.80
CA TYR A 122 10.04 19.94 -26.37
C TYR A 122 10.65 21.32 -25.99
N PRO A 123 10.06 22.07 -25.04
CA PRO A 123 10.72 23.22 -24.43
C PRO A 123 11.87 22.75 -23.53
N ASP A 124 12.78 23.65 -23.18
CA ASP A 124 13.79 23.40 -22.14
C ASP A 124 13.09 23.14 -20.79
N ILE A 125 13.68 22.29 -19.95
CA ILE A 125 13.27 22.17 -18.53
C ILE A 125 13.99 23.25 -17.74
N LEU A 126 13.28 23.97 -16.88
CA LEU A 126 13.88 24.95 -15.97
C LEU A 126 13.68 24.51 -14.53
N VAL A 127 14.71 24.02 -13.85
CA VAL A 127 14.64 23.80 -12.41
C VAL A 127 14.75 25.15 -11.70
N LEU A 128 13.80 25.44 -10.83
CA LEU A 128 13.72 26.69 -10.06
C LEU A 128 14.19 26.50 -8.61
N GLU A 129 13.85 25.38 -7.99
CA GLU A 129 14.16 25.12 -6.58
C GLU A 129 14.39 23.62 -6.32
N PHE A 130 15.52 23.32 -5.68
CA PHE A 130 15.81 22.05 -5.01
C PHE A 130 15.52 22.19 -3.51
N PRO A 131 15.27 21.08 -2.78
CA PRO A 131 15.18 21.13 -1.32
C PRO A 131 16.49 21.64 -0.70
N SER A 132 16.40 22.36 0.41
CA SER A 132 17.56 22.89 1.15
C SER A 132 18.26 21.85 2.05
N GLU A 133 17.52 20.78 2.39
CA GLU A 133 17.93 19.65 3.22
C GLU A 133 17.12 18.42 2.77
N LEU A 134 17.69 17.22 2.90
CA LEU A 134 16.98 15.96 2.63
C LEU A 134 16.77 15.20 3.93
N ASN A 135 15.55 14.75 4.21
CA ASN A 135 15.34 13.76 5.26
C ASN A 135 15.89 12.40 4.78
N ALA A 136 16.66 11.70 5.61
CA ALA A 136 17.05 10.30 5.36
C ALA A 136 15.77 9.45 5.20
N GLY A 137 15.70 8.62 4.15
CA GLY A 137 14.50 7.86 3.78
C GLY A 137 13.28 8.67 3.30
N GLY A 138 13.31 10.00 3.44
CA GLY A 138 12.15 10.87 3.22
C GLY A 138 11.94 11.30 1.77
N ASN A 139 10.68 11.39 1.34
CA ASN A 139 10.33 11.91 0.02
C ASN A 139 10.65 13.41 -0.08
N PHE A 140 11.07 13.88 -1.26
CA PHE A 140 11.30 15.30 -1.51
C PHE A 140 10.77 15.75 -2.88
N THR A 141 10.55 17.07 -3.02
CA THR A 141 9.98 17.68 -4.23
C THR A 141 11.01 18.60 -4.89
N ILE A 142 11.08 18.58 -6.22
CA ILE A 142 11.85 19.55 -7.03
C ILE A 142 10.85 20.37 -7.85
N THR A 143 10.97 21.70 -7.85
CA THR A 143 10.04 22.60 -8.58
C THR A 143 10.71 23.32 -9.74
N GLY A 144 9.91 23.70 -10.75
CA GLY A 144 10.42 24.25 -11.99
C GLY A 144 9.35 24.52 -13.07
N GLU A 145 9.78 24.55 -14.32
CA GLU A 145 8.92 24.56 -15.51
C GLU A 145 9.24 23.36 -16.41
N ASN A 146 8.19 22.69 -16.91
CA ASN A 146 8.26 21.44 -17.71
C ASN A 146 8.86 20.24 -16.96
N MET A 147 8.69 20.18 -15.64
CA MET A 147 9.22 19.11 -14.78
C MET A 147 8.70 17.71 -15.14
N ASP A 148 7.56 17.62 -15.83
CA ASP A 148 7.03 16.36 -16.34
C ASP A 148 7.94 15.70 -17.40
N LEU A 149 8.81 16.48 -18.04
CA LEU A 149 9.78 15.99 -19.03
C LEU A 149 11.06 15.43 -18.39
N VAL A 150 11.25 15.52 -17.07
CA VAL A 150 12.36 14.84 -16.38
C VAL A 150 12.10 13.33 -16.43
N THR A 151 13.06 12.55 -16.92
CA THR A 151 12.95 11.09 -17.03
C THR A 151 13.40 10.42 -15.74
N ALA A 152 14.57 10.81 -15.20
CA ALA A 152 15.14 10.32 -13.94
C ALA A 152 15.76 11.46 -13.10
N VAL A 153 16.08 11.19 -11.84
CA VAL A 153 16.92 12.06 -10.99
C VAL A 153 18.09 11.23 -10.48
N LYS A 154 19.26 11.84 -10.28
CA LYS A 154 20.40 11.26 -9.57
C LYS A 154 20.54 11.97 -8.22
N VAL A 155 20.61 11.20 -7.14
CA VAL A 155 20.91 11.69 -5.78
C VAL A 155 22.30 11.16 -5.43
N GLY A 156 23.26 12.04 -5.19
CA GLY A 156 24.66 11.66 -4.99
C GLY A 156 25.21 10.91 -6.20
N ASP A 157 25.38 9.59 -6.08
CA ASP A 157 25.77 8.68 -7.17
C ASP A 157 24.69 7.67 -7.61
N GLU A 158 23.52 7.67 -6.97
CA GLU A 158 22.42 6.74 -7.25
C GLU A 158 21.37 7.37 -8.17
N THR A 159 20.96 6.66 -9.23
CA THR A 159 19.92 7.13 -10.16
C THR A 159 18.57 6.54 -9.78
N VAL A 160 17.62 7.42 -9.43
CA VAL A 160 16.28 7.08 -8.95
C VAL A 160 15.20 7.42 -9.97
N ASN A 161 14.16 6.59 -10.01
CA ASN A 161 12.95 6.89 -10.74
C ASN A 161 12.16 7.98 -9.99
N VAL A 162 11.70 8.99 -10.74
CA VAL A 162 10.85 10.08 -10.25
C VAL A 162 9.37 9.78 -10.45
N ASP A 163 8.56 10.15 -9.48
CA ASP A 163 7.10 9.98 -9.44
C ASP A 163 6.40 11.35 -9.25
N GLY A 164 5.07 11.38 -9.11
CA GLY A 164 4.30 12.60 -8.82
C GLY A 164 4.41 13.69 -9.89
N LYS A 165 4.84 13.33 -11.11
CA LYS A 165 5.29 14.29 -12.13
C LYS A 165 4.15 15.19 -12.62
N SER A 166 4.33 16.50 -12.47
CA SER A 166 3.48 17.56 -13.02
C SER A 166 4.32 18.51 -13.89
N MET A 167 3.70 19.48 -14.57
CA MET A 167 4.46 20.48 -15.34
C MET A 167 5.36 21.36 -14.45
N ASP A 168 4.99 21.55 -13.19
CA ASP A 168 5.58 22.59 -12.31
C ASP A 168 6.44 21.99 -11.19
N ALA A 169 6.30 20.68 -10.91
CA ALA A 169 7.03 19.95 -9.88
C ALA A 169 7.08 18.43 -10.16
N LEU A 170 8.05 17.75 -9.54
CA LEU A 170 8.12 16.29 -9.45
C LEU A 170 8.49 15.85 -8.02
N THR A 171 8.22 14.58 -7.69
CA THR A 171 8.55 13.98 -6.40
C THR A 171 9.59 12.88 -6.57
N VAL A 172 10.61 12.89 -5.72
CA VAL A 172 11.53 11.77 -5.53
C VAL A 172 11.08 11.01 -4.28
N VAL A 173 10.94 9.69 -4.41
CA VAL A 173 10.61 8.81 -3.28
C VAL A 173 11.90 8.49 -2.52
N GLY A 174 11.90 8.72 -1.20
CA GLY A 174 13.11 8.65 -0.38
C GLY A 174 13.70 7.24 -0.26
N SER A 175 12.84 6.23 -0.17
CA SER A 175 13.23 4.81 -0.12
C SER A 175 13.88 4.26 -1.41
N ASN A 176 14.08 5.11 -2.44
CA ASN A 176 14.81 4.74 -3.66
C ASN A 176 16.32 5.07 -3.58
N TYR A 177 16.80 5.74 -2.53
CA TYR A 177 18.22 6.06 -2.34
C TYR A 177 18.73 5.71 -0.92
N SER A 178 20.03 5.48 -0.80
CA SER A 178 20.68 4.85 0.37
C SER A 178 21.46 5.84 1.26
N TYR A 179 21.10 7.13 1.22
CA TYR A 179 21.83 8.19 1.95
C TYR A 179 21.26 8.44 3.34
N LEU A 180 22.17 8.67 4.29
CA LEU A 180 21.87 8.68 5.71
C LEU A 180 22.13 10.06 6.33
N ALA A 181 21.54 10.31 7.50
CA ALA A 181 21.72 11.57 8.20
C ALA A 181 23.20 11.86 8.51
N GLY A 182 23.69 13.02 8.04
CA GLY A 182 25.10 13.42 8.09
C GLY A 182 25.83 13.39 6.74
N ASP A 183 25.26 12.77 5.70
CA ASP A 183 25.79 12.84 4.33
C ASP A 183 25.60 14.23 3.69
N GLU A 184 26.43 14.55 2.70
CA GLU A 184 26.22 15.69 1.79
C GLU A 184 26.15 15.19 0.34
N VAL A 185 25.04 15.47 -0.36
CA VAL A 185 24.77 15.00 -1.72
C VAL A 185 24.48 16.15 -2.69
N MET A 186 24.70 15.92 -3.99
CA MET A 186 24.14 16.77 -5.05
C MET A 186 22.98 16.04 -5.72
N ILE A 187 21.98 16.78 -6.18
CA ILE A 187 20.83 16.28 -6.92
C ILE A 187 20.97 16.74 -8.37
N GLU A 188 20.84 15.82 -9.33
CA GLU A 188 20.92 16.10 -10.77
C GLU A 188 19.65 15.57 -11.48
N CYS A 189 18.92 16.46 -12.16
CA CYS A 189 17.78 16.07 -13.00
C CYS A 189 18.26 15.58 -14.36
N ILE A 190 17.61 14.55 -14.91
CA ILE A 190 17.97 13.92 -16.19
C ILE A 190 16.74 13.90 -17.10
N SER A 191 16.92 14.21 -18.39
CA SER A 191 15.87 14.09 -19.41
C SER A 191 16.46 13.57 -20.72
N ASP A 192 15.71 12.69 -21.37
CA ASP A 192 16.02 12.18 -22.71
C ASP A 192 15.37 13.03 -23.83
N TYR A 193 14.54 14.03 -23.47
CA TYR A 193 13.73 14.82 -24.41
C TYR A 193 14.31 16.17 -24.81
N THR A 194 15.07 16.82 -23.92
CA THR A 194 15.41 18.25 -24.02
C THR A 194 16.54 18.64 -23.04
N ASP A 195 17.12 19.83 -23.21
CA ASP A 195 18.14 20.38 -22.30
C ASP A 195 17.51 20.84 -20.97
N ILE A 196 18.29 20.79 -19.87
CA ILE A 196 17.86 21.20 -18.54
C ILE A 196 18.66 22.40 -18.03
N ILE A 197 17.98 23.50 -17.77
CA ILE A 197 18.51 24.73 -17.19
C ILE A 197 18.40 24.63 -15.67
N GLY A 198 19.52 24.83 -14.96
CA GLY A 198 19.57 24.71 -13.50
C GLY A 198 19.49 23.28 -12.97
N GLY A 199 19.64 22.27 -13.82
CA GLY A 199 19.40 20.85 -13.51
C GLY A 199 20.32 20.18 -12.48
N THR A 200 21.16 20.91 -11.77
CA THR A 200 22.06 20.36 -10.73
C THR A 200 22.07 21.28 -9.51
N SER A 201 21.94 20.71 -8.31
CA SER A 201 22.00 21.46 -7.05
C SER A 201 23.43 21.79 -6.62
N GLU A 202 23.57 22.66 -5.62
CA GLU A 202 24.74 22.68 -4.74
C GLU A 202 24.74 21.42 -3.83
N LEU A 203 25.72 21.28 -2.93
CA LEU A 203 25.65 20.26 -1.88
C LEU A 203 24.47 20.54 -0.93
N ILE A 204 23.66 19.51 -0.70
CA ILE A 204 22.52 19.48 0.21
C ILE A 204 22.84 18.47 1.32
N SER A 205 22.68 18.88 2.57
CA SER A 205 22.87 17.99 3.72
C SER A 205 21.69 17.04 3.87
N VAL A 206 21.98 15.77 4.13
CA VAL A 206 21.00 14.79 4.56
C VAL A 206 20.90 14.86 6.09
N VAL A 207 19.67 14.98 6.59
CA VAL A 207 19.35 15.19 8.00
C VAL A 207 18.45 14.07 8.52
N MET A 208 18.40 13.94 9.84
CA MET A 208 17.38 13.12 10.52
C MET A 208 15.99 13.72 10.20
N PRO A 209 14.96 12.91 9.93
CA PRO A 209 13.60 13.42 9.81
C PRO A 209 13.22 14.28 11.03
N SER A 210 12.90 15.55 10.78
CA SER A 210 12.43 16.51 11.78
C SER A 210 10.99 16.21 12.23
N GLU A 211 10.21 15.67 11.30
CA GLU A 211 8.90 15.06 11.50
C GLU A 211 8.98 13.63 10.96
N PHE A 212 8.51 12.67 11.75
CA PHE A 212 8.27 11.31 11.24
C PHE A 212 6.96 11.32 10.45
N PRO A 213 6.82 10.50 9.39
CA PRO A 213 5.61 10.52 8.58
C PRO A 213 4.38 10.17 9.43
N GLU A 214 3.39 11.07 9.47
CA GLU A 214 2.06 10.76 10.03
C GLU A 214 1.52 9.53 9.29
N LEU A 215 1.48 8.39 9.99
CA LEU A 215 0.83 7.20 9.47
C LEU A 215 -0.68 7.47 9.41
N MET A 216 -1.27 7.31 8.23
CA MET A 216 -2.73 7.34 8.12
C MET A 216 -3.31 6.26 9.03
N PRO A 217 -4.20 6.63 9.98
CA PRO A 217 -4.68 5.71 11.00
C PRO A 217 -5.45 4.55 10.37
N PRO A 218 -5.42 3.36 11.00
CA PRO A 218 -6.04 2.17 10.43
C PRO A 218 -7.57 2.32 10.42
N VAL A 219 -8.20 1.90 9.33
CA VAL A 219 -9.67 1.85 9.26
C VAL A 219 -10.12 0.55 9.91
N LEU A 220 -10.32 0.60 11.22
CA LEU A 220 -10.75 -0.52 12.04
C LEU A 220 -12.12 -1.08 11.62
N VAL A 221 -12.22 -2.40 11.52
CA VAL A 221 -13.43 -3.15 11.18
C VAL A 221 -13.96 -3.92 12.39
N PHE A 222 -13.07 -4.62 13.12
CA PHE A 222 -13.37 -5.32 14.37
C PHE A 222 -12.13 -5.40 15.29
N ASP A 223 -12.20 -4.77 16.46
CA ASP A 223 -11.30 -4.99 17.61
C ASP A 223 -11.87 -6.04 18.61
N PHE A 224 -13.20 -6.22 18.61
CA PHE A 224 -13.96 -7.06 19.56
C PHE A 224 -13.97 -6.54 21.01
N GLU A 225 -13.47 -5.32 21.26
CA GLU A 225 -13.31 -4.76 22.62
C GLU A 225 -14.61 -4.27 23.28
N ASP A 226 -15.71 -4.20 22.51
CA ASP A 226 -17.05 -4.03 23.08
C ASP A 226 -17.58 -5.32 23.77
N GLY A 227 -16.87 -6.45 23.62
CA GLY A 227 -17.23 -7.76 24.16
C GLY A 227 -18.44 -8.41 23.48
N VAL A 228 -18.93 -7.86 22.37
CA VAL A 228 -20.02 -8.41 21.58
C VAL A 228 -19.47 -9.42 20.59
N ASN A 229 -20.09 -10.59 20.48
CA ASN A 229 -19.79 -11.56 19.44
C ASN A 229 -20.61 -11.22 18.17
N PRO A 230 -20.00 -10.73 17.07
CA PRO A 230 -20.72 -10.35 15.85
C PRO A 230 -21.09 -11.55 14.95
N PHE A 231 -20.68 -12.77 15.30
CA PHE A 231 -20.86 -13.96 14.47
C PHE A 231 -22.34 -14.36 14.28
N SER A 232 -22.75 -14.48 13.02
CA SER A 232 -24.02 -15.05 12.58
C SER A 232 -23.82 -16.50 12.10
N ASP A 233 -24.45 -17.48 12.76
CA ASP A 233 -24.38 -18.91 12.39
C ASP A 233 -25.00 -19.18 11.01
N GLY A 234 -24.19 -19.74 10.11
CA GLY A 234 -24.59 -20.14 8.76
C GLY A 234 -25.35 -21.48 8.70
N GLY A 235 -25.78 -22.01 9.85
CA GLY A 235 -26.24 -23.39 9.98
C GLY A 235 -25.09 -24.38 9.83
N GLY A 236 -23.90 -23.99 10.30
CA GLY A 236 -22.68 -24.79 10.27
C GLY A 236 -22.49 -25.69 11.47
N GLY A 237 -23.10 -25.34 12.60
CA GLY A 237 -22.89 -26.01 13.88
C GLY A 237 -21.58 -25.62 14.57
N ALA A 238 -20.84 -24.65 14.03
CA ALA A 238 -19.67 -24.06 14.69
C ALA A 238 -20.07 -23.36 16.00
N THR A 239 -19.19 -23.42 16.98
CA THR A 239 -19.29 -22.64 18.22
C THR A 239 -18.42 -21.40 18.10
N SER A 240 -19.00 -20.22 18.31
CA SER A 240 -18.26 -18.96 18.41
C SER A 240 -18.42 -18.31 19.79
N ALA A 241 -17.40 -17.55 20.19
CA ALA A 241 -17.36 -16.78 21.43
C ALA A 241 -16.31 -15.68 21.34
N ILE A 242 -16.51 -14.58 22.07
CA ILE A 242 -15.37 -13.73 22.45
C ILE A 242 -14.55 -14.47 23.50
N ASN A 243 -13.22 -14.42 23.39
CA ASN A 243 -12.26 -15.03 24.31
C ASN A 243 -12.42 -16.56 24.50
N GLY A 244 -12.85 -17.27 23.44
CA GLY A 244 -13.00 -18.72 23.46
C GLY A 244 -11.66 -19.47 23.53
N ASN A 245 -11.63 -20.53 24.35
CA ASN A 245 -10.49 -21.42 24.58
C ASN A 245 -9.33 -20.86 25.43
N ASP A 246 -9.57 -19.78 26.20
CA ASP A 246 -8.67 -19.25 27.24
C ASP A 246 -7.22 -18.98 26.79
N LEU A 247 -7.03 -18.62 25.51
CA LEU A 247 -5.71 -18.24 24.96
C LEU A 247 -5.22 -16.90 25.53
N ALA A 248 -3.90 -16.70 25.48
CA ALA A 248 -3.30 -15.36 25.57
C ALA A 248 -3.89 -14.45 24.49
N LYS A 249 -3.97 -13.14 24.77
CA LYS A 249 -4.54 -12.14 23.85
C LYS A 249 -3.61 -11.89 22.66
N GLY A 250 -4.18 -11.43 21.55
CA GLY A 250 -3.41 -10.95 20.41
C GLY A 250 -3.02 -9.48 20.60
N MET A 251 -4.03 -8.65 20.83
CA MET A 251 -3.91 -7.22 21.13
C MET A 251 -5.17 -6.74 21.84
N GLY A 252 -5.04 -6.09 23.00
CA GLY A 252 -6.20 -5.78 23.86
C GLY A 252 -6.64 -6.95 24.74
N GLU A 253 -7.89 -6.92 25.20
CA GLU A 253 -8.50 -7.88 26.13
C GLU A 253 -9.38 -8.94 25.43
N ASN A 254 -9.77 -8.72 24.18
CA ASN A 254 -10.82 -9.49 23.50
C ASN A 254 -10.40 -9.95 22.10
N TYR A 255 -10.80 -11.18 21.75
CA TYR A 255 -10.66 -11.73 20.40
C TYR A 255 -11.87 -12.61 20.06
N MET A 256 -12.24 -12.73 18.78
CA MET A 256 -13.32 -13.62 18.36
C MET A 256 -12.80 -15.01 18.00
N SER A 257 -13.45 -16.05 18.54
CA SER A 257 -13.14 -17.45 18.29
C SER A 257 -14.22 -18.12 17.45
N VAL A 258 -13.85 -18.97 16.49
CA VAL A 258 -14.76 -19.85 15.75
C VAL A 258 -14.17 -21.27 15.70
N MET A 259 -14.92 -22.25 16.23
CA MET A 259 -14.44 -23.62 16.45
C MET A 259 -15.47 -24.66 15.98
N HIS A 260 -15.01 -25.80 15.46
CA HIS A 260 -15.86 -26.95 15.12
C HIS A 260 -15.08 -28.29 15.19
N SER A 261 -15.58 -29.28 15.93
CA SER A 261 -14.83 -30.48 16.31
C SER A 261 -14.71 -31.60 15.27
N ASN A 262 -15.36 -31.46 14.11
CA ASN A 262 -15.11 -32.27 12.91
C ASN A 262 -15.75 -31.58 11.69
N VAL A 263 -15.06 -30.62 11.06
CA VAL A 263 -15.64 -29.84 9.96
C VAL A 263 -15.79 -30.66 8.67
N GLU A 264 -16.85 -30.38 7.90
CA GLU A 264 -17.01 -30.87 6.53
C GLU A 264 -16.30 -29.88 5.58
N SER A 265 -15.49 -30.37 4.65
CA SER A 265 -14.76 -29.51 3.70
C SER A 265 -15.73 -28.62 2.91
N TRP A 266 -15.37 -27.34 2.74
CA TRP A 266 -16.17 -26.29 2.09
C TRP A 266 -17.57 -26.02 2.69
N LYS A 267 -17.89 -26.58 3.87
CA LYS A 267 -19.12 -26.26 4.60
C LYS A 267 -19.01 -24.87 5.24
N TRP A 268 -19.78 -23.91 4.73
CA TRP A 268 -19.94 -22.60 5.37
C TRP A 268 -20.44 -22.74 6.81
N LEU A 269 -19.79 -22.00 7.71
CA LEU A 269 -20.01 -22.04 9.16
C LEU A 269 -20.81 -20.82 9.65
N GLY A 270 -20.64 -19.67 9.01
CA GLY A 270 -21.15 -18.38 9.44
C GLY A 270 -20.11 -17.28 9.21
N GLY A 271 -20.43 -16.05 9.62
CA GLY A 271 -19.57 -14.89 9.44
C GLY A 271 -20.00 -13.67 10.26
N ALA A 272 -19.19 -12.62 10.24
CA ALA A 272 -19.41 -11.36 10.95
C ALA A 272 -19.36 -10.18 9.95
N LEU A 273 -20.44 -9.40 9.85
CA LEU A 273 -20.57 -8.29 8.90
C LEU A 273 -20.38 -6.93 9.57
N ALA A 274 -19.54 -6.10 8.97
CA ALA A 274 -19.35 -4.69 9.34
C ALA A 274 -19.69 -3.78 8.17
N ASN A 275 -20.43 -2.70 8.45
CA ASN A 275 -20.83 -1.69 7.46
C ASN A 275 -20.63 -0.25 7.95
N ASN A 276 -19.84 -0.06 9.02
CA ASN A 276 -19.59 1.23 9.67
C ASN A 276 -20.89 2.02 9.96
N GLY A 277 -21.90 1.35 10.52
CA GLY A 277 -23.22 1.95 10.80
C GLY A 277 -24.04 2.32 9.56
N GLY A 278 -23.61 1.90 8.36
CA GLY A 278 -24.16 2.31 7.06
C GLY A 278 -23.41 3.47 6.41
N ALA A 279 -22.25 3.87 6.93
CA ALA A 279 -21.35 4.83 6.28
C ALA A 279 -20.41 4.17 5.26
N GLY A 280 -20.21 2.85 5.36
CA GLY A 280 -19.20 2.13 4.56
C GLY A 280 -17.77 2.47 4.96
N PHE A 281 -16.84 2.16 4.06
CA PHE A 281 -15.41 2.32 4.23
C PHE A 281 -14.84 3.08 3.03
N ASP A 282 -13.86 3.94 3.28
CA ASP A 282 -13.15 4.73 2.28
C ASP A 282 -11.65 4.56 2.53
N LEU A 283 -10.92 4.15 1.49
CA LEU A 283 -9.47 3.95 1.51
C LEU A 283 -8.79 4.82 0.42
N SER A 284 -9.48 5.83 -0.12
CA SER A 284 -9.01 6.63 -1.26
C SER A 284 -7.74 7.45 -0.98
N GLU A 285 -7.43 7.71 0.29
CA GLU A 285 -6.17 8.35 0.72
C GLU A 285 -5.02 7.35 0.86
N PHE A 286 -5.29 6.04 0.97
CA PHE A 286 -4.26 5.01 1.16
C PHE A 286 -3.51 4.74 -0.17
N GLY A 287 -2.20 4.96 -0.16
CA GLY A 287 -1.33 4.63 -1.29
C GLY A 287 -1.03 3.13 -1.41
N GLN A 288 -1.08 2.39 -0.30
CA GLN A 288 -0.89 0.93 -0.27
C GLN A 288 -1.96 0.24 0.60
N PRO A 289 -3.25 0.25 0.20
CA PRO A 289 -4.32 -0.32 1.00
C PRO A 289 -4.15 -1.83 1.18
N HIS A 290 -4.02 -2.26 2.44
CA HIS A 290 -4.00 -3.66 2.84
C HIS A 290 -5.23 -4.00 3.69
N LEU A 291 -5.74 -5.23 3.58
CA LEU A 291 -6.61 -5.83 4.59
C LEU A 291 -5.75 -6.63 5.57
N THR A 292 -5.86 -6.31 6.85
CA THR A 292 -4.95 -6.76 7.90
C THR A 292 -5.73 -7.28 9.10
N PHE A 293 -5.28 -8.39 9.69
CA PHE A 293 -5.85 -8.98 10.91
C PHE A 293 -4.86 -9.88 11.62
N LEU A 294 -5.02 -10.03 12.94
CA LEU A 294 -4.36 -11.08 13.73
C LEU A 294 -5.12 -12.40 13.58
N ALA A 295 -4.39 -13.50 13.46
CA ALA A 295 -4.92 -14.86 13.41
C ALA A 295 -4.17 -15.81 14.35
N ASN A 296 -4.90 -16.72 14.99
CA ASN A 296 -4.35 -17.82 15.79
C ASN A 296 -5.20 -19.09 15.57
N THR A 297 -4.59 -20.26 15.36
CA THR A 297 -5.31 -21.55 15.23
C THR A 297 -4.94 -22.57 16.31
N ASN A 298 -4.13 -22.17 17.30
CA ASN A 298 -3.75 -22.99 18.46
C ASN A 298 -3.10 -24.34 18.05
N GLY A 299 -2.34 -24.37 16.94
CA GLY A 299 -1.75 -25.58 16.37
C GLY A 299 -2.74 -26.56 15.68
N ASN A 300 -4.04 -26.23 15.62
CA ASN A 300 -4.98 -26.85 14.67
C ASN A 300 -4.93 -26.07 13.34
N SER A 301 -5.91 -26.31 12.46
CA SER A 301 -6.13 -25.49 11.27
C SER A 301 -7.51 -24.82 11.30
N GLY A 302 -7.61 -23.69 10.60
CA GLY A 302 -8.89 -23.01 10.33
C GLY A 302 -8.90 -22.42 8.93
N TYR A 303 -9.99 -21.75 8.56
CA TYR A 303 -10.09 -21.04 7.29
C TYR A 303 -11.07 -19.88 7.42
N VAL A 304 -10.58 -18.69 7.04
CA VAL A 304 -11.33 -17.44 6.96
C VAL A 304 -11.17 -16.86 5.55
N PHE A 305 -12.20 -16.19 5.06
CA PHE A 305 -12.22 -15.45 3.82
C PHE A 305 -13.10 -14.22 3.99
N PHE A 306 -13.10 -13.31 3.02
CA PHE A 306 -13.83 -12.05 3.12
C PHE A 306 -14.78 -11.83 1.94
N GLU A 307 -15.96 -11.28 2.21
CA GLU A 307 -16.87 -10.72 1.20
C GLU A 307 -16.88 -9.19 1.33
N ILE A 308 -16.58 -8.47 0.25
CA ILE A 308 -16.62 -7.00 0.18
C ILE A 308 -17.70 -6.60 -0.82
N TRP A 309 -18.49 -5.57 -0.51
CA TRP A 309 -19.55 -5.08 -1.41
C TRP A 309 -19.29 -3.65 -1.85
N GLN A 310 -19.10 -3.46 -3.15
CA GLN A 310 -18.73 -2.19 -3.78
C GLN A 310 -19.55 -2.00 -5.05
N ASN A 311 -20.25 -0.87 -5.17
CA ASN A 311 -20.96 -0.46 -6.39
C ASN A 311 -21.89 -1.56 -6.96
N GLU A 312 -22.83 -2.03 -6.11
CA GLU A 312 -23.76 -3.14 -6.40
C GLU A 312 -23.11 -4.50 -6.75
N THR A 313 -21.79 -4.63 -6.60
CA THR A 313 -21.03 -5.87 -6.89
C THR A 313 -20.39 -6.44 -5.63
N LYS A 314 -20.45 -7.77 -5.48
CA LYS A 314 -19.85 -8.53 -4.41
C LYS A 314 -18.53 -9.16 -4.84
N TRP A 315 -17.50 -8.92 -4.06
CA TRP A 315 -16.14 -9.39 -4.25
C TRP A 315 -15.78 -10.40 -3.16
N GLY A 316 -15.33 -11.58 -3.56
CA GLY A 316 -14.81 -12.61 -2.66
C GLY A 316 -13.28 -12.59 -2.63
N LEU A 317 -12.71 -12.50 -1.44
CA LEU A 317 -11.27 -12.55 -1.20
C LEU A 317 -10.92 -13.82 -0.41
N HIS A 318 -10.24 -14.75 -1.08
CA HIS A 318 -9.69 -15.97 -0.48
C HIS A 318 -8.25 -15.76 -0.01
N LEU A 319 -7.83 -16.47 1.05
CA LEU A 319 -6.43 -16.52 1.52
C LEU A 319 -5.47 -17.34 0.63
N ASN A 320 -5.75 -17.40 -0.68
CA ASN A 320 -4.85 -17.83 -1.75
C ASN A 320 -5.46 -17.30 -3.05
N PRO A 321 -4.68 -16.58 -3.89
CA PRO A 321 -4.17 -17.31 -5.05
C PRO A 321 -2.74 -16.95 -5.48
N ALA A 322 -2.12 -17.91 -6.16
CA ALA A 322 -1.02 -17.71 -7.12
C ALA A 322 0.38 -17.33 -6.61
N ASN A 323 0.69 -17.44 -5.31
CA ASN A 323 2.05 -17.77 -4.80
C ASN A 323 2.16 -18.03 -3.26
N SER A 324 1.08 -18.42 -2.55
CA SER A 324 1.13 -18.67 -1.09
C SER A 324 0.98 -20.15 -0.69
N ASP A 325 1.63 -20.54 0.41
CA ASP A 325 1.57 -21.89 1.00
C ASP A 325 0.21 -22.23 1.67
N TYR A 326 -0.70 -21.25 1.78
CA TYR A 326 -2.00 -21.39 2.45
C TYR A 326 -3.06 -22.05 1.54
N ASP A 327 -3.11 -23.38 1.49
CA ASP A 327 -4.10 -24.15 0.71
C ASP A 327 -5.50 -24.09 1.34
N TYR A 328 -6.23 -22.98 1.12
CA TYR A 328 -7.59 -22.71 1.63
C TYR A 328 -7.77 -23.09 3.11
N SER A 329 -6.72 -22.81 3.87
CA SER A 329 -6.56 -23.10 5.29
C SER A 329 -5.36 -22.32 5.85
N VAL A 330 -5.46 -21.96 7.12
CA VAL A 330 -4.43 -21.28 7.92
C VAL A 330 -4.05 -22.23 9.06
N THR A 331 -2.78 -22.21 9.49
CA THR A 331 -2.27 -22.97 10.63
C THR A 331 -1.15 -22.17 11.28
N THR A 332 -1.30 -21.83 12.56
CA THR A 332 -0.34 -21.02 13.33
C THR A 332 -0.08 -21.63 14.70
N GLU A 333 1.12 -21.41 15.24
CA GLU A 333 1.47 -21.71 16.63
C GLU A 333 1.51 -20.41 17.43
N GLY A 334 0.32 -19.85 17.74
CA GLY A 334 0.16 -18.56 18.39
C GLY A 334 -0.43 -17.48 17.47
N TRP A 335 -0.42 -16.23 17.93
CA TRP A 335 -0.91 -15.08 17.18
C TRP A 335 0.10 -14.63 16.10
N GLN A 336 -0.39 -14.40 14.89
CA GLN A 336 0.38 -13.94 13.74
C GLN A 336 -0.43 -12.91 12.96
N TRP A 337 0.21 -11.85 12.47
CA TRP A 337 -0.42 -10.92 11.53
C TRP A 337 -0.56 -11.56 10.16
N ILE A 338 -1.71 -11.32 9.52
CA ILE A 338 -1.97 -11.62 8.11
C ILE A 338 -2.38 -10.30 7.45
N SER A 339 -1.59 -9.87 6.48
CA SER A 339 -1.82 -8.64 5.71
C SER A 339 -1.90 -8.96 4.22
N ILE A 340 -2.87 -8.36 3.53
CA ILE A 340 -3.20 -8.66 2.13
C ILE A 340 -3.25 -7.35 1.33
N ASP A 341 -2.28 -7.13 0.45
CA ASP A 341 -2.25 -5.99 -0.49
C ASP A 341 -3.47 -6.03 -1.43
N LEU A 342 -4.37 -5.05 -1.31
CA LEU A 342 -5.60 -4.97 -2.08
C LEU A 342 -5.40 -4.43 -3.51
N ASN A 343 -4.23 -3.87 -3.84
CA ASN A 343 -3.88 -3.51 -5.22
C ASN A 343 -3.55 -4.76 -6.05
N ASN A 344 -2.87 -5.73 -5.44
CA ASN A 344 -2.38 -6.95 -6.10
C ASN A 344 -3.19 -8.23 -5.78
N ALA A 345 -4.06 -8.21 -4.77
CA ALA A 345 -4.97 -9.31 -4.46
C ALA A 345 -5.91 -9.63 -5.64
N THR A 346 -6.15 -10.92 -5.87
CA THR A 346 -7.19 -11.37 -6.81
C THR A 346 -8.50 -11.56 -6.04
N LEU A 347 -9.45 -10.63 -6.24
CA LEU A 347 -10.81 -10.76 -5.75
C LEU A 347 -11.73 -11.30 -6.85
N GLU A 348 -12.55 -12.29 -6.54
CA GLU A 348 -13.51 -12.89 -7.46
C GLU A 348 -14.86 -12.14 -7.43
N ASN A 349 -15.48 -11.89 -8.58
CA ASN A 349 -16.87 -11.41 -8.62
C ASN A 349 -17.82 -12.56 -8.27
N TRP A 350 -18.50 -12.46 -7.12
CA TRP A 350 -19.50 -13.41 -6.62
C TRP A 350 -20.95 -12.91 -6.78
N GLY A 351 -21.15 -11.85 -7.56
CA GLY A 351 -22.46 -11.34 -7.98
C GLY A 351 -22.42 -9.83 -8.25
N GLY A 352 -22.91 -9.40 -9.41
CA GLY A 352 -22.88 -8.01 -9.88
C GLY A 352 -22.17 -7.89 -11.23
N ASP A 353 -22.26 -6.72 -11.86
CA ASP A 353 -21.81 -6.52 -13.25
C ASP A 353 -20.41 -5.88 -13.38
N ALA A 354 -19.77 -5.47 -12.27
CA ALA A 354 -18.43 -4.84 -12.33
C ALA A 354 -17.31 -5.86 -12.65
N SER A 355 -16.30 -5.40 -13.39
CA SER A 355 -15.24 -6.24 -13.97
C SER A 355 -13.93 -6.30 -13.17
N LYS A 356 -13.72 -5.39 -12.22
CA LYS A 356 -12.59 -5.38 -11.27
C LYS A 356 -13.04 -4.69 -9.97
N PHE A 357 -12.52 -5.15 -8.83
CA PHE A 357 -12.50 -4.39 -7.57
C PHE A 357 -11.56 -3.18 -7.69
N ASP A 358 -11.94 -2.06 -7.07
CA ASP A 358 -11.15 -0.84 -7.01
C ASP A 358 -10.85 -0.47 -5.54
N PRO A 359 -9.63 -0.74 -5.02
CA PRO A 359 -9.32 -0.49 -3.62
C PRO A 359 -9.22 1.00 -3.27
N SER A 360 -9.12 1.90 -4.25
CA SER A 360 -9.11 3.36 -4.05
C SER A 360 -10.52 3.97 -4.10
N ALA A 361 -11.57 3.16 -4.26
CA ALA A 361 -12.96 3.60 -4.26
C ALA A 361 -13.71 3.10 -3.00
N PRO A 362 -14.63 3.90 -2.42
CA PRO A 362 -15.41 3.49 -1.25
C PRO A 362 -16.24 2.22 -1.48
N PHE A 363 -16.53 1.49 -0.39
CA PHE A 363 -17.34 0.27 -0.40
C PHE A 363 -18.29 0.20 0.81
N ASP A 364 -19.46 -0.41 0.62
CA ASP A 364 -20.60 -0.31 1.55
C ASP A 364 -20.44 -1.18 2.81
N TRP A 365 -19.83 -2.36 2.67
CA TRP A 365 -19.60 -3.30 3.77
C TRP A 365 -18.51 -4.34 3.46
N ILE A 366 -17.97 -4.93 4.53
CA ILE A 366 -17.13 -6.13 4.52
C ILE A 366 -17.72 -7.17 5.49
N GLN A 367 -17.66 -8.45 5.12
CA GLN A 367 -18.01 -9.58 5.96
C GLN A 367 -16.81 -10.52 6.08
N VAL A 368 -16.53 -10.97 7.30
CA VAL A 368 -15.51 -11.95 7.64
C VAL A 368 -16.19 -13.31 7.78
N ASP A 369 -15.88 -14.26 6.89
CA ASP A 369 -16.59 -15.52 6.75
C ASP A 369 -15.73 -16.75 7.05
N TYR A 370 -16.38 -17.77 7.57
CA TYR A 370 -15.75 -19.03 7.97
C TYR A 370 -16.37 -20.21 7.22
N SER A 371 -15.53 -21.11 6.73
CA SER A 371 -15.93 -22.32 6.03
C SER A 371 -14.95 -23.44 6.34
N GLY A 372 -15.37 -24.71 6.23
CA GLY A 372 -14.46 -25.83 6.37
C GLY A 372 -13.30 -25.83 5.36
N GLY A 373 -13.40 -25.11 4.24
CA GLY A 373 -12.32 -24.98 3.24
C GLY A 373 -11.70 -26.33 2.89
N ASN A 374 -10.37 -26.40 2.91
CA ASN A 374 -9.61 -27.65 2.82
C ASN A 374 -9.19 -28.23 4.20
N VAL A 375 -9.67 -27.66 5.31
CA VAL A 375 -9.43 -28.18 6.66
C VAL A 375 -10.04 -29.57 6.83
N SER A 376 -9.36 -30.44 7.60
CA SER A 376 -9.86 -31.78 7.94
C SER A 376 -9.73 -32.08 9.44
N GLY A 377 -10.81 -32.55 10.05
CA GLY A 377 -10.88 -32.77 11.50
C GLY A 377 -11.29 -31.52 12.27
N ASN A 378 -10.57 -31.17 13.32
CA ASN A 378 -10.81 -29.95 14.10
C ASN A 378 -10.61 -28.71 13.23
N PHE A 379 -11.60 -27.82 13.26
CA PHE A 379 -11.49 -26.43 12.84
C PHE A 379 -11.39 -25.56 14.09
N GLU A 380 -10.35 -24.74 14.17
CA GLU A 380 -10.15 -23.77 15.25
C GLU A 380 -9.42 -22.56 14.67
N ILE A 381 -10.06 -21.40 14.72
CA ILE A 381 -9.45 -20.12 14.38
C ILE A 381 -9.97 -19.03 15.32
N HIS A 382 -9.05 -18.16 15.72
CA HIS A 382 -9.27 -16.98 16.51
C HIS A 382 -8.76 -15.81 15.69
N ILE A 383 -9.52 -14.71 15.65
CA ILE A 383 -9.11 -13.47 15.00
C ILE A 383 -9.29 -12.26 15.91
N ASP A 384 -8.50 -11.23 15.64
CA ASP A 384 -8.33 -10.02 16.43
C ASP A 384 -7.85 -8.90 15.48
N GLN A 385 -8.07 -7.64 15.83
CA GLN A 385 -7.68 -6.43 15.06
C GLN A 385 -7.92 -6.51 13.54
N VAL A 386 -9.16 -6.80 13.10
CA VAL A 386 -9.51 -6.72 11.68
C VAL A 386 -9.59 -5.25 11.27
N MET A 387 -8.74 -4.82 10.35
CA MET A 387 -8.62 -3.43 9.93
C MET A 387 -8.09 -3.30 8.50
N PHE A 388 -8.20 -2.11 7.91
CA PHE A 388 -7.44 -1.74 6.73
C PHE A 388 -6.26 -0.84 7.14
N THR A 389 -5.07 -1.10 6.57
CA THR A 389 -3.83 -0.37 6.85
C THR A 389 -3.20 0.18 5.57
N ASN A 390 -2.44 1.28 5.66
CA ASN A 390 -1.70 1.86 4.53
C ASN A 390 -0.32 1.19 4.33
N GLY A 391 -0.32 -0.13 4.24
CA GLY A 391 0.87 -0.98 4.18
C GLY A 391 0.64 -2.26 4.96
N ALA A 392 1.53 -3.24 4.79
CA ALA A 392 1.44 -4.49 5.55
C ALA A 392 1.70 -4.27 7.05
N GLN A 393 1.11 -5.13 7.88
CA GLN A 393 1.65 -5.51 9.19
C GLN A 393 2.28 -6.89 9.07
N GLY A 394 3.56 -6.99 9.44
CA GLY A 394 4.32 -8.23 9.46
C GLY A 394 4.70 -8.67 10.87
N GLN A 395 5.93 -9.14 11.06
CA GLN A 395 6.41 -9.63 12.34
C GLN A 395 6.73 -8.49 13.30
N ARG A 396 6.29 -8.61 14.56
CA ARG A 396 6.68 -7.74 15.67
C ARG A 396 7.25 -8.51 16.85
N THR A 397 8.33 -7.98 17.41
CA THR A 397 8.98 -8.41 18.65
C THR A 397 8.64 -7.39 19.73
N THR A 398 7.72 -7.73 20.63
CA THR A 398 7.39 -6.87 21.77
C THR A 398 8.55 -6.84 22.76
N LEU A 399 9.00 -5.63 23.11
CA LEU A 399 10.01 -5.39 24.14
C LEU A 399 9.35 -5.11 25.50
N PHE A 400 8.32 -4.25 25.51
CA PHE A 400 7.54 -3.91 26.71
C PHE A 400 6.10 -3.52 26.36
N ASN A 401 5.09 -4.20 26.91
CA ASN A 401 3.67 -3.84 26.76
C ASN A 401 2.96 -3.50 28.09
N PHE A 402 3.63 -3.65 29.24
CA PHE A 402 3.19 -3.24 30.59
C PHE A 402 1.82 -3.74 31.12
N ASP A 403 1.03 -4.48 30.34
CA ASP A 403 -0.27 -5.07 30.71
C ASP A 403 -0.22 -5.99 31.94
N ASP A 404 0.92 -6.63 32.19
CA ASP A 404 1.15 -7.44 33.39
C ASP A 404 1.27 -6.60 34.69
N GLY A 405 1.19 -5.27 34.56
CA GLY A 405 1.28 -4.29 35.64
C GLY A 405 2.71 -4.03 36.14
N ASN A 406 3.73 -4.54 35.45
CA ASN A 406 5.06 -4.74 36.02
C ASN A 406 6.06 -3.62 35.69
N THR A 407 6.12 -2.60 36.56
CA THR A 407 7.20 -1.60 36.50
C THR A 407 8.58 -2.15 36.89
N GLY A 408 8.73 -3.45 37.14
CA GLY A 408 9.99 -4.09 37.57
C GLY A 408 11.10 -4.07 36.52
N VAL A 409 10.77 -3.77 35.27
CA VAL A 409 11.71 -3.53 34.16
C VAL A 409 12.45 -2.18 34.25
N PHE A 410 12.01 -1.26 35.13
CA PHE A 410 12.54 0.10 35.21
C PHE A 410 13.60 0.28 36.32
N ASN A 411 14.85 0.51 35.91
CA ASN A 411 15.98 0.83 36.78
C ASN A 411 15.99 2.33 37.15
N ASN A 412 15.38 2.68 38.29
CA ASN A 412 15.29 4.07 38.77
C ASN A 412 16.56 4.54 39.49
N PHE A 413 17.31 5.47 38.89
CA PHE A 413 18.53 6.06 39.47
C PHE A 413 18.50 7.59 39.64
N GLY A 414 17.65 8.33 38.93
CA GLY A 414 17.45 9.77 39.12
C GLY A 414 16.40 10.13 40.17
N GLY A 415 15.75 9.13 40.78
CA GLY A 415 14.70 9.33 41.77
C GLY A 415 13.45 9.95 41.18
N ALA A 416 13.03 9.48 40.00
CA ALA A 416 11.71 9.74 39.45
C ALA A 416 10.63 9.00 40.28
N SER A 417 9.39 9.44 40.17
CA SER A 417 8.22 8.62 40.52
C SER A 417 7.90 7.71 39.34
N VAL A 418 7.68 6.43 39.59
CA VAL A 418 7.40 5.42 38.56
C VAL A 418 6.20 4.59 38.98
N SER A 419 5.25 4.40 38.06
CA SER A 419 4.00 3.67 38.29
C SER A 419 3.38 3.20 36.99
N THR A 420 2.63 2.10 37.00
CA THR A 420 1.64 1.85 35.93
C THR A 420 0.43 2.77 36.08
N ASN A 421 -0.18 3.17 34.97
CA ASN A 421 -1.39 4.00 34.91
C ASN A 421 -1.32 5.30 35.75
N GLY A 422 -0.15 5.96 35.74
CA GLY A 422 0.08 7.26 36.38
C GLY A 422 -0.45 8.43 35.53
N GLY A 423 -0.50 9.64 36.10
CA GLY A 423 -1.08 10.82 35.43
C GLY A 423 -2.63 10.81 35.39
N GLY A 424 -3.24 9.64 35.19
CA GLY A 424 -4.69 9.46 35.15
C GLY A 424 -5.29 9.54 33.74
N LEU A 425 -4.46 9.31 32.72
CA LEU A 425 -4.84 9.24 31.32
C LEU A 425 -5.72 8.01 31.06
N THR A 426 -6.52 8.07 29.99
CA THR A 426 -6.95 6.85 29.28
C THR A 426 -5.70 6.07 28.83
N LYS A 427 -5.78 4.74 28.73
CA LYS A 427 -4.67 3.94 28.21
C LYS A 427 -4.54 4.15 26.69
N ALA A 428 -3.36 3.91 26.15
CA ALA A 428 -3.16 3.90 24.70
C ALA A 428 -3.71 2.60 24.12
N GLN A 429 -3.22 1.47 24.63
CA GLN A 429 -3.63 0.12 24.28
C GLN A 429 -3.78 -0.71 25.57
N GLY A 430 -4.28 -1.94 25.45
CA GLY A 430 -4.30 -2.92 26.54
C GLY A 430 -4.93 -2.45 27.85
N ASP A 431 -4.38 -2.93 28.97
CA ASP A 431 -4.88 -2.69 30.33
C ASP A 431 -3.96 -1.81 31.18
N SER A 432 -2.67 -1.62 30.84
CA SER A 432 -1.74 -0.76 31.61
C SER A 432 -0.56 -0.18 30.81
N TYR A 433 -0.28 1.12 30.99
CA TYR A 433 0.92 1.80 30.47
C TYR A 433 1.92 2.16 31.60
N LEU A 434 3.21 2.35 31.26
CA LEU A 434 4.21 2.87 32.19
C LEU A 434 4.14 4.40 32.30
N SER A 435 4.38 4.94 33.49
CA SER A 435 4.50 6.38 33.75
C SER A 435 5.76 6.70 34.55
N VAL A 436 6.52 7.71 34.10
CA VAL A 436 7.76 8.19 34.70
C VAL A 436 7.68 9.71 34.87
N THR A 437 7.66 10.19 36.11
CA THR A 437 7.49 11.63 36.41
C THR A 437 8.55 12.17 37.37
N LYS A 438 9.00 13.41 37.15
CA LYS A 438 10.00 14.07 38.00
C LYS A 438 9.79 15.59 38.01
N ALA A 439 9.17 16.09 39.06
CA ALA A 439 9.16 17.52 39.35
C ALA A 439 10.58 18.02 39.68
N GLY A 440 10.97 19.17 39.13
CA GLY A 440 12.28 19.80 39.34
C GLY A 440 13.48 18.93 38.97
N ALA A 441 13.46 18.27 37.81
CA ALA A 441 14.62 17.57 37.26
C ALA A 441 15.71 18.58 36.81
N ASP A 442 16.99 18.20 36.88
CA ASP A 442 18.09 18.97 36.27
C ASP A 442 18.20 18.69 34.76
N ALA A 443 18.66 19.65 33.96
CA ALA A 443 18.82 19.47 32.51
C ALA A 443 19.77 18.31 32.21
N TRP A 444 19.42 17.47 31.23
CA TRP A 444 20.12 16.22 30.90
C TRP A 444 20.27 15.19 32.04
N ALA A 445 19.58 15.37 33.18
CA ALA A 445 19.59 14.37 34.25
C ALA A 445 18.91 13.08 33.80
N GLY A 446 19.63 11.96 33.91
CA GLY A 446 19.06 10.62 33.74
C GLY A 446 18.17 10.26 34.92
N LEU A 447 16.93 9.87 34.61
CA LEU A 447 15.85 9.60 35.55
C LEU A 447 15.75 8.09 35.87
N GLY A 448 15.97 7.27 34.84
CA GLY A 448 16.11 5.82 34.92
C GLY A 448 16.21 5.22 33.52
N GLU A 449 16.23 3.89 33.43
CA GLU A 449 16.30 3.16 32.16
C GLU A 449 15.41 1.91 32.19
N MET A 450 15.03 1.42 31.02
CA MET A 450 14.46 0.08 30.82
C MET A 450 15.38 -0.72 29.90
N ILE A 451 15.58 -1.99 30.21
CA ILE A 451 16.46 -2.90 29.45
C ILE A 451 15.65 -4.10 28.99
N ALA A 452 15.64 -4.32 27.67
CA ALA A 452 15.12 -5.52 27.03
C ALA A 452 16.32 -6.38 26.60
N ASN A 453 16.41 -7.59 27.13
CA ASN A 453 17.41 -8.57 26.77
C ASN A 453 16.76 -9.96 26.73
N ASN A 454 16.89 -10.66 25.60
CA ASN A 454 16.24 -11.94 25.34
C ASN A 454 16.90 -13.12 26.10
N ASP A 455 17.01 -13.03 27.43
CA ASP A 455 17.74 -13.94 28.33
C ASP A 455 19.19 -14.30 27.90
N GLY A 456 19.81 -13.44 27.06
CA GLY A 456 21.14 -13.67 26.49
C GLY A 456 21.17 -14.52 25.21
N ALA A 457 20.03 -14.79 24.58
CA ALA A 457 19.93 -15.34 23.22
C ALA A 457 20.08 -14.26 22.13
N GLY A 458 19.86 -12.98 22.48
CA GLY A 458 19.80 -11.85 21.55
C GLY A 458 18.49 -11.79 20.75
N TYR A 459 18.27 -10.67 20.08
CA TYR A 459 17.23 -10.50 19.06
C TYR A 459 17.87 -10.59 17.66
N SER A 460 17.13 -11.09 16.68
CA SER A 460 17.59 -11.23 15.29
C SER A 460 16.54 -10.60 14.38
N PHE A 461 16.96 -9.68 13.52
CA PHE A 461 16.11 -8.99 12.56
C PHE A 461 16.55 -9.26 11.12
N ALA A 462 17.34 -10.33 10.90
CA ALA A 462 18.02 -10.67 9.65
C ALA A 462 17.07 -11.00 8.48
N ASP A 463 15.82 -11.32 8.77
CA ASP A 463 14.76 -11.60 7.78
C ASP A 463 13.88 -10.36 7.50
N TYR A 464 14.15 -9.20 8.13
CA TYR A 464 13.40 -7.95 7.95
C TYR A 464 14.11 -7.07 6.90
N GLU A 465 13.36 -6.54 5.93
CA GLU A 465 13.92 -5.65 4.89
C GLU A 465 14.15 -4.21 5.40
N ARG A 466 13.29 -3.76 6.32
CA ARG A 466 13.36 -2.51 7.09
C ARG A 466 13.06 -2.85 8.55
N VAL A 467 13.56 -2.09 9.53
CA VAL A 467 13.41 -2.44 10.95
C VAL A 467 12.92 -1.25 11.75
N PHE A 468 11.63 -1.25 12.08
CA PHE A 468 10.99 -0.17 12.80
C PHE A 468 11.04 -0.40 14.32
N LEU A 469 11.45 0.63 15.05
CA LEU A 469 11.09 0.81 16.45
C LEU A 469 9.74 1.54 16.51
N SER A 470 8.79 0.95 17.23
CA SER A 470 7.47 1.55 17.41
C SER A 470 7.05 1.55 18.88
N PHE A 471 6.37 2.60 19.32
CA PHE A 471 5.83 2.70 20.68
C PHE A 471 4.74 3.78 20.77
N MET A 472 3.89 3.70 21.80
CA MET A 472 3.00 4.79 22.16
C MET A 472 3.69 5.73 23.16
N VAL A 473 3.46 7.05 23.04
CA VAL A 473 3.96 8.05 23.99
C VAL A 473 2.90 9.11 24.32
N ASN A 474 2.94 9.64 25.54
CA ASN A 474 2.13 10.77 26.01
C ASN A 474 2.93 11.53 27.08
N THR A 475 2.83 12.86 27.14
CA THR A 475 3.53 13.67 28.17
C THR A 475 2.60 14.58 29.00
N ASN A 476 1.28 14.40 28.88
CA ASN A 476 0.25 15.06 29.69
C ASN A 476 0.38 16.61 29.65
N GLY A 477 0.69 17.15 28.46
CA GLY A 477 0.91 18.58 28.22
C GLY A 477 2.21 19.15 28.79
N LYS A 478 3.22 18.30 29.08
CA LYS A 478 4.53 18.70 29.62
C LYS A 478 5.69 18.22 28.74
N THR A 479 6.93 18.48 29.17
CA THR A 479 8.13 18.02 28.47
C THR A 479 8.63 16.67 28.98
N GLY A 480 8.74 15.72 28.06
CA GLY A 480 9.48 14.47 28.19
C GLY A 480 10.74 14.45 27.32
N TYR A 481 11.51 13.37 27.39
CA TYR A 481 12.60 12.99 26.48
C TYR A 481 13.19 11.63 26.93
N PHE A 482 13.74 10.86 26.00
CA PHE A 482 14.51 9.65 26.28
C PHE A 482 15.55 9.39 25.18
N ASP A 483 16.52 8.54 25.49
CA ASP A 483 17.49 7.98 24.53
C ASP A 483 17.14 6.52 24.22
N PHE A 484 17.56 6.05 23.04
CA PHE A 484 17.58 4.64 22.66
C PHE A 484 19.01 4.14 22.46
N GLU A 485 19.27 2.90 22.84
CA GLU A 485 20.59 2.26 22.72
C GLU A 485 20.42 0.78 22.37
N MET A 486 21.20 0.30 21.40
CA MET A 486 21.32 -1.11 21.05
C MET A 486 22.76 -1.61 21.23
N LEU A 487 22.92 -2.84 21.71
CA LEU A 487 24.21 -3.53 21.77
C LEU A 487 24.24 -4.64 20.72
N GLN A 488 25.17 -4.58 19.78
CA GLN A 488 25.45 -5.63 18.80
C GLN A 488 26.85 -6.19 19.05
N GLY A 489 26.94 -7.29 19.81
CA GLY A 489 28.18 -7.96 20.21
C GLY A 489 29.05 -7.15 21.18
N SER A 490 29.81 -6.20 20.63
CA SER A 490 30.62 -5.25 21.39
C SER A 490 30.49 -3.81 20.89
N GLU A 491 29.57 -3.56 19.95
CA GLU A 491 29.31 -2.24 19.39
C GLU A 491 28.00 -1.71 19.96
N LYS A 492 27.99 -0.43 20.34
CA LYS A 492 26.90 0.20 21.09
C LYS A 492 26.37 1.38 20.29
N LEU A 493 25.24 1.15 19.64
CA LEU A 493 24.57 2.07 18.74
C LEU A 493 23.61 2.94 19.55
N GLY A 494 23.96 4.21 19.74
CA GLY A 494 23.17 5.18 20.47
C GLY A 494 22.36 6.09 19.56
N MET A 495 21.12 6.40 19.95
CA MET A 495 20.27 7.38 19.29
C MET A 495 19.70 8.37 20.31
N HIS A 496 19.93 9.64 20.04
CA HIS A 496 19.18 10.76 20.62
C HIS A 496 17.97 11.05 19.72
N PHE A 497 16.75 11.08 20.28
CA PHE A 497 15.57 11.38 19.47
C PHE A 497 15.43 12.90 19.25
N PRO A 498 15.40 13.39 17.99
CA PRO A 498 14.88 14.73 17.74
C PRO A 498 13.42 14.81 18.22
N GLY A 499 13.01 15.99 18.68
CA GLY A 499 11.77 16.13 19.42
C GLY A 499 10.53 16.08 18.54
N TYR A 500 9.57 15.19 18.86
CA TYR A 500 8.42 14.84 18.01
C TYR A 500 7.42 15.98 17.67
N SER A 501 7.64 17.20 18.17
CA SER A 501 6.91 18.41 17.75
C SER A 501 7.79 19.67 17.69
N PHE A 502 9.12 19.50 17.53
CA PHE A 502 10.11 20.54 17.87
C PHE A 502 11.20 20.77 16.84
N GLY A 503 11.72 22.01 16.87
CA GLY A 503 13.09 22.30 16.43
C GLY A 503 14.13 21.73 17.40
N THR A 504 15.27 22.43 17.55
CA THR A 504 16.50 21.91 18.17
C THR A 504 16.49 21.76 19.72
N GLY A 505 15.45 21.16 20.29
CA GLY A 505 15.19 21.10 21.75
C GLY A 505 15.68 19.84 22.48
N TYR A 506 15.58 18.66 21.87
CA TYR A 506 15.67 17.35 22.57
C TYR A 506 14.56 17.20 23.63
N GLU A 507 13.31 17.32 23.21
CA GLU A 507 12.10 17.34 24.05
C GLU A 507 10.95 16.63 23.33
N ILE A 508 10.04 15.99 24.06
CA ILE A 508 8.79 15.39 23.58
C ILE A 508 7.65 16.07 24.33
N GLY A 509 6.52 16.38 23.69
CA GLY A 509 5.53 17.27 24.29
C GLY A 509 4.18 17.24 23.59
N ASP A 510 3.26 16.42 24.12
CA ASP A 510 1.88 16.30 23.64
C ASP A 510 0.86 16.15 24.81
N ASP A 511 -0.40 16.51 24.53
CA ASP A 511 -1.59 16.40 25.39
C ASP A 511 -2.53 15.26 24.93
N GLY A 512 -1.94 14.20 24.36
CA GLY A 512 -2.58 13.05 23.75
C GLY A 512 -1.65 11.82 23.71
N TRP A 513 -2.14 10.71 23.15
CA TRP A 513 -1.34 9.50 22.92
C TRP A 513 -0.97 9.40 21.45
N GLU A 514 0.32 9.50 21.15
CA GLU A 514 0.88 9.42 19.80
C GLU A 514 1.53 8.05 19.58
N ARG A 515 1.33 7.47 18.40
CA ARG A 515 2.05 6.28 17.93
C ARG A 515 3.31 6.73 17.20
N VAL A 516 4.46 6.52 17.83
CA VAL A 516 5.78 6.76 17.27
C VAL A 516 6.22 5.56 16.44
N ASN A 517 6.77 5.81 15.25
CA ASN A 517 7.39 4.83 14.36
C ASN A 517 8.72 5.38 13.82
N ILE A 518 9.79 4.58 13.91
CA ILE A 518 11.16 5.02 13.64
C ILE A 518 11.92 3.91 12.93
N ASP A 519 12.30 4.09 11.67
CA ASP A 519 13.09 3.10 10.94
C ASP A 519 14.56 3.13 11.37
N LEU A 520 15.00 2.09 12.05
CA LEU A 520 16.38 1.91 12.49
C LEU A 520 17.34 1.61 11.33
N THR A 521 16.85 1.23 10.14
CA THR A 521 17.69 0.95 8.95
C THR A 521 18.03 2.21 8.14
N GLU A 522 17.21 3.26 8.22
CA GLU A 522 17.48 4.57 7.57
C GLU A 522 18.30 5.52 8.48
N PHE A 523 18.68 5.06 9.68
CA PHE A 523 19.28 5.88 10.74
C PHE A 523 20.78 5.59 10.95
N VAL A 524 21.56 6.66 11.17
CA VAL A 524 22.94 6.59 11.66
C VAL A 524 22.93 6.81 13.17
N PHE A 525 23.45 5.82 13.88
CA PHE A 525 23.62 5.82 15.33
C PHE A 525 25.01 6.37 15.69
N GLU A 526 25.12 7.02 16.84
CA GLU A 526 26.41 7.39 17.41
C GLU A 526 27.06 6.17 18.09
N ASP A 527 28.34 5.91 17.81
CA ASP A 527 29.11 4.91 18.58
C ASP A 527 29.42 5.43 20.00
N TRP A 528 28.55 5.09 20.95
CA TRP A 528 28.58 5.56 22.35
C TRP A 528 29.58 4.85 23.26
N ASP A 529 30.33 3.86 22.77
CA ASP A 529 31.48 3.28 23.47
C ASP A 529 32.82 3.47 22.70
N GLY A 530 32.75 3.93 21.44
CA GLY A 530 33.89 4.24 20.57
C GLY A 530 34.24 5.73 20.49
N ASN A 531 34.42 6.23 19.27
CA ASN A 531 34.89 7.59 19.00
C ASN A 531 33.76 8.64 18.91
N GLY A 532 32.49 8.25 18.97
CA GLY A 532 31.37 9.08 18.49
C GLY A 532 31.35 9.22 16.96
N GLU A 533 31.90 8.23 16.24
CA GLU A 533 31.73 8.10 14.79
C GLU A 533 30.35 7.48 14.49
N GLY A 534 29.72 7.89 13.39
CA GLY A 534 28.42 7.38 12.97
C GLY A 534 28.50 5.94 12.47
N LYS A 535 27.51 5.11 12.82
CA LYS A 535 27.35 3.73 12.38
C LYS A 535 25.92 3.45 11.95
N ALA A 536 25.76 2.79 10.81
CA ALA A 536 24.49 2.17 10.44
C ALA A 536 24.22 0.95 11.33
N PHE A 537 22.95 0.67 11.57
CA PHE A 537 22.50 -0.57 12.21
C PHE A 537 22.56 -1.75 11.23
N ASP A 538 23.05 -2.91 11.69
CA ASP A 538 23.10 -4.14 10.89
C ASP A 538 21.97 -5.09 11.32
N PRO A 539 20.85 -5.20 10.57
CA PRO A 539 19.75 -6.10 10.94
C PRO A 539 20.16 -7.59 10.92
N ALA A 540 21.23 -7.97 10.21
CA ALA A 540 21.73 -9.33 10.18
C ALA A 540 22.62 -9.69 11.39
N ALA A 541 23.04 -8.69 12.19
CA ALA A 541 23.77 -8.91 13.43
C ALA A 541 22.83 -9.03 14.63
N LEU A 542 23.11 -9.97 15.53
CA LEU A 542 22.32 -10.14 16.75
C LEU A 542 22.40 -8.89 17.64
N VAL A 543 21.24 -8.45 18.13
CA VAL A 543 21.12 -7.39 19.13
C VAL A 543 21.03 -8.04 20.51
N ASP A 544 22.12 -8.01 21.28
CA ASP A 544 22.22 -8.63 22.61
C ASP A 544 21.34 -7.91 23.65
N GLN A 545 21.14 -6.61 23.48
CA GLN A 545 20.41 -5.74 24.39
C GLN A 545 19.82 -4.53 23.66
N ILE A 546 18.60 -4.15 24.04
CA ILE A 546 17.94 -2.89 23.66
C ILE A 546 17.60 -2.12 24.94
N LYS A 547 17.82 -0.80 24.97
CA LYS A 547 17.64 0.01 26.18
C LYS A 547 17.04 1.39 25.88
N PHE A 548 16.14 1.83 26.76
CA PHE A 548 15.51 3.15 26.74
C PHE A 548 15.93 3.92 27.99
N THR A 549 16.53 5.11 27.85
CA THR A 549 17.04 5.91 28.98
C THR A 549 16.28 7.22 29.11
N PHE A 550 15.48 7.36 30.17
CA PHE A 550 14.63 8.50 30.43
C PHE A 550 15.48 9.67 30.96
N LYS A 551 15.45 10.83 30.30
CA LYS A 551 16.29 12.01 30.58
C LYS A 551 15.50 13.30 30.39
N ARG A 552 15.79 14.38 31.13
CA ARG A 552 15.03 15.64 30.99
C ARG A 552 15.13 16.33 29.61
N GLY A 553 16.22 16.14 28.87
CA GLY A 553 16.55 17.01 27.73
C GLY A 553 16.88 18.44 28.18
N ASN A 554 16.57 19.44 27.35
CA ASN A 554 16.75 20.87 27.67
C ASN A 554 15.50 21.57 28.24
N GLY A 555 14.34 20.89 28.22
CA GLY A 555 13.02 21.48 28.35
C GLY A 555 12.60 21.98 29.73
N ASP A 556 11.30 21.90 30.03
CA ASP A 556 10.76 22.45 31.27
C ASP A 556 11.23 21.66 32.51
N ALA A 557 11.06 22.25 33.71
CA ALA A 557 11.64 21.67 34.93
C ALA A 557 10.92 20.41 35.43
N ASP A 558 9.66 20.21 35.05
CA ASP A 558 8.81 19.11 35.50
C ASP A 558 8.63 18.09 34.36
N TYR A 559 9.31 16.95 34.51
CA TYR A 559 9.27 15.85 33.55
C TYR A 559 8.04 14.96 33.75
N GLU A 560 7.39 14.59 32.65
CA GLU A 560 6.31 13.61 32.61
C GLU A 560 6.37 12.86 31.28
N VAL A 561 6.56 11.54 31.33
CA VAL A 561 6.50 10.64 30.17
C VAL A 561 5.67 9.43 30.54
N HIS A 562 4.74 9.09 29.67
CA HIS A 562 3.99 7.84 29.67
C HIS A 562 4.36 7.10 28.38
N VAL A 563 4.61 5.79 28.47
CA VAL A 563 4.94 4.95 27.31
C VAL A 563 4.22 3.61 27.39
N ASP A 564 3.88 3.07 26.22
CA ASP A 564 3.13 1.83 26.04
C ASP A 564 3.51 1.11 24.72
N ASP A 565 3.16 -0.17 24.59
CA ASP A 565 3.40 -1.04 23.41
C ASP A 565 4.72 -0.78 22.64
N ILE A 566 5.85 -0.95 23.34
CA ILE A 566 7.19 -0.80 22.78
C ILE A 566 7.59 -2.08 22.04
N VAL A 567 7.77 -2.00 20.73
CA VAL A 567 8.03 -3.14 19.83
C VAL A 567 9.11 -2.84 18.79
N ILE A 568 9.72 -3.89 18.24
CA ILE A 568 10.51 -3.84 16.99
C ILE A 568 9.79 -4.66 15.92
N SER A 569 9.64 -4.13 14.71
CA SER A 569 8.88 -4.79 13.62
C SER A 569 9.51 -4.60 12.24
N ASP A 570 9.09 -5.41 11.27
CA ASP A 570 9.47 -5.30 9.85
C ASP A 570 8.75 -4.19 9.08
N SER A 571 7.77 -3.56 9.73
CA SER A 571 6.81 -2.61 9.18
C SER A 571 6.40 -1.59 10.25
N PRO A 572 5.95 -0.37 9.89
CA PRO A 572 5.44 0.60 10.87
C PRO A 572 4.15 0.09 11.52
N ILE A 573 4.02 0.21 12.84
CA ILE A 573 2.85 -0.24 13.61
C ILE A 573 1.77 0.85 13.60
N TYR A 574 0.52 0.42 13.38
CA TYR A 574 -0.70 1.25 13.41
C TYR A 574 -1.44 1.17 14.75
#